data_AF-A0A2I0HL21-F1
#
_entry.id   AF-A0A2I0HL21-F1
#
_cell.length_a   1.000
_cell.length_b   1.000
_cell.length_c   1.000
_cell.angle_alpha   90.00
_cell.angle_beta   90.00
_cell.angle_gamma   90.00
#
_symmetry.space_group_name_H-M   'P 1'
#
loop_
_entity.id
_entity.type
_entity.pdbx_description
1 polymer ?
#
loop_
_entity_poly.entity_id
_entity_poly.type
_entity_poly.pdbx_seq_one_letter_code
_entity_poly.pdbx_strand_id
1 'polypeptide(L)' 'MLPFTLLAYRTSIRTSTVATPYSLVYGMEAVLPIEVEIPSMRVLAESELEEAEWAKQRYEQLNLIDEKRLTALCHGQC' A
#
# COMPACT_ATOMS: atom_id res chain seq x y z
N MET A 1 -2.46 -0.10 -4.94
CA MET A 1 -3.79 -0.15 -4.30
C MET A 1 -4.03 -1.45 -3.54
N LEU A 2 -3.96 -2.63 -4.19
CA LEU A 2 -4.10 -3.96 -3.55
C LEU A 2 -3.29 -4.20 -2.26
N PRO A 3 -2.02 -3.73 -2.15
CA PRO A 3 -1.24 -3.90 -0.93
C PRO A 3 -1.85 -3.16 0.28
N PHE A 4 -2.37 -1.96 0.07
CA PHE A 4 -2.93 -1.11 1.12
C PHE A 4 -4.31 -1.59 1.56
N THR A 5 -5.14 -2.07 0.62
CA THR A 5 -6.47 -2.63 0.97
C THR A 5 -6.34 -3.94 1.74
N LEU A 6 -5.38 -4.79 1.38
CA LEU A 6 -5.09 -6.02 2.12
C LEU A 6 -4.55 -5.72 3.52
N LEU A 7 -3.69 -4.72 3.65
CA LEU A 7 -3.16 -4.27 4.93
C LEU A 7 -4.28 -3.74 5.83
N ALA A 8 -5.10 -2.80 5.33
CA ALA A 8 -6.24 -2.26 6.06
C ALA A 8 -7.24 -3.36 6.45
N TYR A 9 -7.47 -4.35 5.58
CA TYR A 9 -8.34 -5.48 5.90
C TYR A 9 -7.79 -6.29 7.09
N ARG A 10 -6.48 -6.57 7.08
CA ARG A 10 -5.79 -7.38 8.10
C ARG A 10 -5.68 -6.68 9.45
N THR A 11 -5.58 -5.36 9.48
CA THR A 11 -5.38 -4.57 10.71
C THR A 11 -6.65 -3.93 11.26
N SER A 12 -7.78 -3.97 10.54
CA SER A 12 -9.06 -3.45 11.04
C SER A 12 -9.80 -4.46 11.92
N ILE A 13 -10.34 -3.99 13.04
CA ILE A 13 -11.17 -4.79 13.95
C ILE A 13 -12.44 -5.24 13.22
N ARG A 14 -12.76 -6.53 13.33
CA ARG A 14 -14.01 -7.09 12.82
C ARG A 14 -15.05 -7.14 13.94
N THR A 15 -16.27 -6.71 13.65
CA THR A 15 -17.38 -6.72 14.62
C THR A 15 -17.78 -8.13 15.05
N SER A 16 -17.60 -9.13 14.19
CA SER A 16 -17.94 -10.53 14.47
C SER A 16 -16.99 -11.20 15.46
N THR A 17 -15.70 -10.86 15.43
CA THR A 17 -14.66 -11.50 16.27
C THR A 17 -14.09 -10.55 17.32
N VAL A 18 -14.43 -9.27 17.25
CA VAL A 18 -13.87 -8.19 18.09
C VAL A 18 -12.33 -8.20 18.09
N ALA A 19 -11.75 -8.65 16.98
CA ALA A 19 -10.32 -8.82 16.77
C ALA A 19 -9.94 -8.51 15.32
N THR A 20 -8.66 -8.21 15.08
CA THR A 20 -8.14 -8.01 13.73
C THR A 20 -7.87 -9.36 13.06
N PRO A 21 -8.07 -9.52 11.73
CA PRO A 21 -7.72 -10.77 11.06
C PRO A 21 -6.25 -11.16 11.24
N TYR A 22 -5.35 -10.18 11.40
CA TYR A 22 -3.95 -10.43 11.69
C TYR A 22 -3.73 -11.09 13.06
N SER A 23 -4.34 -10.55 14.13
CA SER A 23 -4.21 -11.11 15.48
C SER A 23 -4.77 -12.53 15.60
N LEU A 24 -5.80 -12.87 14.82
CA LEU A 24 -6.32 -14.24 14.78
C LEU A 24 -5.37 -15.23 14.11
N VAL A 25 -4.55 -14.81 13.15
CA VAL A 25 -3.61 -15.69 12.44
C VAL A 25 -2.29 -15.84 13.20
N TYR A 26 -1.81 -14.76 13.82
CA TYR A 26 -0.46 -14.72 14.41
C TYR A 26 -0.46 -14.64 15.95
N GLY A 27 -1.63 -14.47 16.59
CA GLY A 27 -1.75 -14.41 18.04
C GLY A 27 -1.32 -13.07 18.68
N MET A 28 -1.08 -12.04 17.89
CA MET A 28 -0.67 -10.70 18.36
C MET A 28 -1.22 -9.59 17.46
N GLU A 29 -1.43 -8.40 18.02
CA GLU A 29 -1.91 -7.26 17.23
C GLU A 29 -0.87 -6.81 16.19
N ALA A 30 -1.34 -6.32 15.05
CA ALA A 30 -0.45 -5.83 14.01
C ALA A 30 0.21 -4.51 14.45
N VAL A 31 1.53 -4.53 14.64
CA VAL A 31 2.33 -3.31 14.79
C VAL A 31 2.79 -2.89 13.39
N LEU A 32 2.22 -1.81 12.86
CA LEU A 32 2.65 -1.26 11.58
C LEU A 32 4.07 -0.68 11.72
N PRO A 33 5.05 -1.10 10.88
CA PRO A 33 6.36 -0.48 10.88
C PRO A 33 6.24 0.95 10.38
N ILE A 34 6.90 1.88 11.07
CA ILE A 34 6.86 3.30 10.73
C ILE A 34 7.42 3.56 9.32
N GLU A 35 8.27 2.67 8.78
CA GLU A 35 8.81 2.74 7.41
C GLU A 35 7.79 2.37 6.30
N VAL A 36 6.63 1.80 6.66
CA VAL A 36 5.52 1.54 5.72
C VAL A 36 4.58 2.75 5.65
N GLU A 37 4.50 3.53 6.72
CA GLU A 37 3.66 4.73 6.83
C GLU A 37 4.41 6.00 6.40
N ILE A 38 5.71 6.07 6.70
CA ILE A 38 6.65 7.09 6.21
C ILE A 38 7.61 6.37 5.25
N PRO A 39 7.78 6.81 4.00
CA PRO A 39 8.65 6.13 3.04
C PRO A 39 10.05 5.94 3.62
N SER A 40 10.58 4.71 3.55
CA SER A 40 11.92 4.44 4.07
C SER A 40 13.00 5.30 3.38
N MET A 41 14.07 5.62 4.10
CA MET A 41 15.21 6.39 3.55
C MET A 41 15.83 5.80 2.29
N ARG A 42 15.76 4.47 2.07
CA ARG A 42 16.25 3.84 0.83
C ARG A 42 15.36 4.21 -0.36
N VAL A 43 14.05 4.23 -0.16
CA VAL A 43 13.06 4.67 -1.16
C VAL A 43 13.18 6.17 -1.41
N LEU A 44 13.46 6.97 -0.37
CA LEU A 44 13.70 8.41 -0.50
C LEU A 44 15.04 8.71 -1.20
N ALA A 45 16.12 8.04 -0.82
CA ALA A 45 17.46 8.24 -1.39
C ALA A 45 17.59 7.70 -2.82
N GLU A 46 16.92 6.61 -3.16
CA GLU A 46 16.81 6.15 -4.56
C GLU A 46 15.95 7.09 -5.41
N SER A 47 15.10 7.92 -4.77
CA SER A 47 14.26 8.88 -5.47
C SER A 47 14.88 10.28 -5.64
N GLU A 48 15.88 10.68 -4.83
CA GLU A 48 16.47 12.05 -4.73
C GLU A 48 15.48 13.23 -4.72
N LEU A 49 14.19 12.97 -4.46
CA LEU A 49 13.12 13.96 -4.56
C LEU A 49 12.83 14.59 -3.21
N GLU A 50 12.56 15.89 -3.22
CA GLU A 50 12.03 16.59 -2.05
C GLU A 50 10.66 16.02 -1.67
N GLU A 51 10.33 15.95 -0.38
CA GLU A 51 9.10 15.33 0.15
C GLU A 51 7.82 15.78 -0.57
N ALA A 52 7.71 17.08 -0.88
CA ALA A 52 6.58 17.66 -1.60
C ALA A 52 6.52 17.20 -3.07
N GLU A 53 7.69 17.05 -3.70
CA GLU A 53 7.83 16.61 -5.08
C GLU A 53 7.59 15.09 -5.20
N TRP A 54 8.02 14.32 -4.19
CA TRP A 54 7.66 12.91 -4.04
C TRP A 54 6.15 12.72 -3.88
N ALA A 55 5.52 13.48 -2.98
CA ALA A 55 4.07 13.41 -2.75
C ALA A 55 3.30 13.72 -4.04
N LYS A 56 3.76 14.71 -4.80
CA LYS A 56 3.20 15.07 -6.11
C LYS A 56 3.41 13.96 -7.15
N GLN A 57 4.62 13.45 -7.33
CA GLN A 57 4.89 12.34 -8.26
C GLN A 57 4.11 11.08 -7.88
N ARG A 58 3.99 10.79 -6.58
CA ARG A 58 3.21 9.66 -6.09
C ARG A 58 1.75 9.80 -6.45
N TYR A 59 1.20 11.01 -6.31
CA TYR A 59 -0.16 11.33 -6.72
C TYR A 59 -0.36 11.15 -8.23
N GLU A 60 0.57 11.63 -9.05
CA GLU A 60 0.53 11.46 -10.51
C GLU A 60 0.64 9.98 -10.93
N GLN A 61 1.53 9.20 -10.31
CA GLN A 61 1.63 7.75 -10.54
C GLN A 61 0.36 7.01 -10.16
N LEU A 62 -0.30 7.41 -9.07
CA LEU A 62 -1.59 6.87 -8.64
C LEU A 62 -2.69 7.18 -9.66
N ASN A 63 -2.65 8.36 -10.27
CA ASN A 63 -3.61 8.76 -11.30
C ASN A 63 -3.49 7.91 -12.58
N LEU A 64 -2.28 7.48 -12.93
CA LEU A 64 -1.96 6.69 -14.13
C LEU A 64 -2.08 5.17 -13.93
N ILE A 65 -2.39 4.70 -12.72
CA ILE A 65 -2.43 3.26 -12.41
C ILE A 65 -3.50 2.52 -13.20
N ASP A 66 -4.64 3.16 -13.46
CA ASP A 66 -5.77 2.50 -14.12
C ASP A 66 -5.54 2.35 -15.63
N GLU A 67 -4.90 3.32 -16.28
CA GLU A 67 -4.47 3.19 -17.68
C GLU A 67 -3.46 2.05 -17.84
N LYS A 68 -2.46 1.97 -16.95
CA LYS A 68 -1.46 0.89 -16.97
C LYS A 68 -2.09 -0.49 -16.80
N ARG A 69 -3.13 -0.59 -15.98
CA ARG A 69 -3.89 -1.83 -15.80
C ARG A 69 -4.67 -2.20 -17.04
N LEU A 70 -5.30 -1.23 -17.70
CA LEU A 70 -6.01 -1.45 -18.96
C LEU A 70 -5.07 -1.96 -20.05
N THR A 71 -3.88 -1.36 -20.18
CA THR A 71 -2.87 -1.80 -21.15
C THR A 71 -2.38 -3.22 -20.87
N ALA A 72 -2.13 -3.56 -19.61
CA ALA A 72 -1.69 -4.91 -19.22
C ALA A 72 -2.77 -5.97 -19.47
N LEU A 73 -4.04 -5.63 -19.26
CA LEU A 73 -5.17 -6.51 -19.56
C LEU A 73 -5.31 -6.76 -21.06
N CYS A 74 -5.17 -5.73 -21.90
CA CYS A 74 -5.20 -5.89 -23.36
C CYS A 74 -4.01 -6.73 -23.87
N HIS A 75 -2.84 -6.66 -23.24
CA HIS A 75 -1.69 -7.50 -23.59
C HIS A 75 -1.84 -8.97 -23.20
N GLY A 76 -2.63 -9.27 -22.16
CA GLY A 76 -2.89 -10.65 -21.71
C GLY A 76 -4.02 -11.37 -22.45
N GLN A 77 -4.69 -10.68 -23.39
CA GLN A 77 -5.82 -11.20 -24.18
C GLN A 77 -5.45 -11.53 -25.64
N CYS A 78 -4.16 -11.54 -26.01
CA CYS A 78 -3.67 -12.07 -27.29
C CYS A 78 -2.97 -13.41 -27.11
#